data_AF-A0A0D6RAK1-F1
#
_entry.id   AF-A0A0D6RAK1-F1
#
_cell.length_a   1.000
_cell.length_b   1.000
_cell.length_c   1.000
_cell.angle_alpha   90.00
_cell.angle_beta   90.00
_cell.angle_gamma   90.00
#
_symmetry.space_group_name_H-M   'P 1'
#
loop_
_entity.id
_entity.type
_entity.pdbx_description
1 polymer ?
#
loop_
_entity_poly.entity_id
_entity_poly.type
_entity_poly.pdbx_seq_one_letter_code
_entity_poly.pdbx_strand_id
1 'polypeptide(L)'
;MWSFVGYKPIINRYRYPRQVPARTPKAEAISRDLLKRGFRFVGPTVIYSFMQVAGMTNDHLVHCFRWEECVFLSRGLQLEQYNKVQAEDLGEREREGDVKRLIRQP
;
A
#
# COMPACT_ATOMS: atom_id res chain seq x y z
N MET A 1 -6.70 17.70 2.13
CA MET A 1 -6.43 16.37 2.71
C MET A 1 -5.00 15.88 2.51
N TRP A 2 -4.48 15.79 1.29
CA TRP A 2 -3.12 15.29 1.04
C TRP A 2 -1.97 16.05 1.73
N SER A 3 -2.18 17.32 2.08
CA SER A 3 -1.24 18.10 2.91
C SER A 3 -0.95 17.46 4.28
N PHE A 4 -1.90 16.75 4.89
CA PHE A 4 -1.70 16.09 6.19
C PHE A 4 -0.68 14.94 6.14
N VAL A 5 -0.47 14.36 4.95
CA VAL A 5 0.49 13.28 4.70
C VAL A 5 1.68 13.78 3.88
N GLY A 6 1.88 15.09 3.74
CA GLY A 6 3.00 15.65 3.00
C GLY A 6 3.01 15.26 1.52
N TYR A 7 1.81 15.06 0.93
CA TYR A 7 1.63 14.65 -0.47
C TYR A 7 2.31 13.31 -0.83
N LYS A 8 2.60 12.47 0.16
CA LYS A 8 3.19 11.14 -0.03
C LYS A 8 2.35 10.11 0.71
N PRO A 9 1.96 8.99 0.06
CA PRO A 9 1.30 7.90 0.75
C PRO A 9 2.15 7.34 1.88
N ILE A 10 1.51 7.01 3.00
CA ILE A 10 2.15 6.32 4.11
C ILE A 10 2.14 4.82 3.80
N ILE A 11 3.32 4.20 3.71
CA ILE A 11 3.43 2.77 3.38
C ILE A 11 3.64 1.99 4.66
N ASN A 12 2.64 1.19 5.05
CA ASN A 12 2.75 0.27 6.17
C ASN A 12 3.21 -1.13 5.71
N ARG A 13 3.71 -1.92 6.66
CA ARG A 13 4.25 -3.27 6.43
C ARG A 13 3.65 -4.28 7.39
N TYR A 14 2.33 -4.27 7.53
CA TYR A 14 1.63 -5.19 8.40
C TYR A 14 1.74 -6.63 7.87
N ARG A 15 2.09 -7.57 8.75
CA ARG A 15 2.12 -9.00 8.43
C ARG A 15 0.78 -9.67 8.72
N TYR A 16 0.04 -9.16 9.70
CA TYR A 16 -1.22 -9.75 10.15
C TYR A 16 -2.33 -8.70 10.24
N PRO A 17 -3.59 -9.05 9.92
CA PRO A 17 -4.72 -8.11 9.99
C PRO A 17 -4.88 -7.42 11.35
N ARG A 18 -4.63 -8.14 12.44
CA ARG A 18 -4.70 -7.61 13.82
C ARG A 18 -3.72 -6.47 14.12
N GLN A 19 -2.70 -6.27 13.27
CA GLN A 19 -1.74 -5.18 13.42
C GLN A 19 -2.24 -3.89 12.77
N VAL A 20 -3.22 -3.98 11.85
CA VAL A 20 -3.83 -2.81 11.22
C VAL A 20 -4.69 -2.11 12.27
N PRO A 21 -4.36 -0.88 12.69
CA PRO A 21 -5.10 -0.21 13.73
C PRO A 21 -6.46 0.28 13.20
N ALA A 22 -7.46 0.40 14.07
CA ALA A 22 -8.76 0.98 13.68
C ALA A 22 -8.69 2.50 13.50
N ARG A 23 -7.71 3.17 14.11
CA ARG A 23 -7.47 4.61 14.03
C ARG A 23 -5.99 4.92 14.27
N THR A 24 -5.52 6.07 13.80
CA THR A 24 -4.15 6.53 14.00
C THR A 24 -4.10 7.95 14.56
N PRO A 25 -3.01 8.37 15.23
CA PRO A 25 -2.84 9.75 15.67
C PRO A 25 -2.98 10.78 14.54
N LYS A 26 -2.59 10.41 13.32
CA LYS A 26 -2.77 11.23 12.12
C LYS A 26 -4.25 11.40 11.78
N ALA A 27 -5.02 10.31 11.76
CA ALA A 27 -6.46 10.36 11.52
C ALA A 27 -7.21 11.15 12.62
N GLU A 28 -6.75 11.09 13.87
CA GLU A 28 -7.29 11.91 14.96
C GLU A 28 -7.05 13.41 14.75
N ALA A 29 -5.84 13.79 14.31
CA ALA A 29 -5.52 15.17 14.00
C ALA A 29 -6.39 15.72 12.85
N ILE A 30 -6.56 14.91 11.79
CA ILE A 30 -7.43 15.25 10.65
C ILE A 30 -8.89 15.36 11.09
N SER A 31 -9.38 14.37 11.84
CA SER A 31 -10.75 14.35 12.36
C SER A 31 -11.06 15.62 13.15
N ARG A 32 -10.15 16.04 14.05
CA ARG A 32 -10.30 17.29 14.81
C ARG A 32 -10.32 18.53 13.91
N ASP A 33 -9.48 18.59 12.89
CA ASP A 33 -9.47 19.72 11.93
C ASP A 33 -10.78 19.77 11.12
N LEU A 34 -11.28 18.62 10.65
CA LEU A 34 -12.52 18.55 9.89
C LEU A 34 -13.75 18.90 10.76
N LEU A 35 -13.78 18.46 12.02
CA LEU A 35 -14.83 18.86 12.97
C LEU A 35 -14.83 20.39 13.17
N LYS A 36 -13.66 21.00 13.32
CA LYS A 36 -13.53 22.47 13.42
C LYS A 36 -14.02 23.22 12.18
N ARG A 37 -13.90 22.60 11.00
CA ARG A 37 -14.41 23.14 9.73
C ARG A 37 -15.92 22.89 9.51
N GLY A 38 -16.61 22.29 10.48
CA GLY A 38 -18.06 22.06 10.42
C GLY A 38 -18.48 20.74 9.77
N PHE A 39 -17.55 19.85 9.44
CA PHE A 39 -17.91 18.52 8.94
C PHE A 39 -18.52 17.68 10.07
N ARG A 40 -19.49 16.84 9.71
CA ARG A 40 -20.15 15.90 10.64
C ARG A 40 -19.78 14.47 10.27
N PHE A 41 -19.87 13.55 11.24
CA PHE A 41 -19.55 12.12 11.06
C PHE A 41 -18.09 11.83 10.64
N VAL A 42 -17.17 12.75 10.90
CA VAL A 42 -15.74 12.64 10.58
C VAL A 42 -14.94 12.12 11.77
N GLY A 43 -15.41 11.06 12.43
CA GLY A 43 -14.69 10.45 13.55
C GLY A 43 -13.34 9.85 13.13
N PRO A 44 -12.36 9.67 14.04
CA PRO A 44 -11.01 9.20 13.69
C PRO A 44 -10.98 7.87 12.93
N THR A 45 -11.87 6.94 13.25
CA THR A 45 -12.00 5.66 12.52
C THR A 45 -12.46 5.87 11.09
N VAL A 46 -13.50 6.69 10.88
CA VAL A 46 -14.02 7.02 9.54
C VAL A 46 -12.94 7.69 8.70
N ILE A 47 -12.19 8.63 9.30
CA ILE A 47 -11.08 9.30 8.63
C ILE A 47 -9.96 8.32 8.29
N TYR A 48 -9.63 7.39 9.20
CA TYR A 48 -8.61 6.39 8.89
C TYR A 48 -9.04 5.46 7.76
N SER A 49 -10.28 4.98 7.76
CA SER A 49 -10.83 4.21 6.64
C SER A 49 -10.83 5.00 5.33
N PHE A 50 -11.15 6.29 5.36
CA PHE A 50 -11.04 7.16 4.19
C PHE A 50 -9.58 7.26 3.69
N MET A 51 -8.61 7.43 4.60
CA MET A 51 -7.19 7.48 4.24
C MET A 51 -6.73 6.19 3.54
N GLN A 52 -7.24 5.03 3.97
CA GLN A 52 -6.96 3.73 3.35
C GLN A 52 -7.53 3.64 1.93
N VAL A 53 -8.82 3.97 1.76
CA VAL A 53 -9.50 3.85 0.45
C VAL A 53 -8.99 4.89 -0.55
N ALA A 54 -8.70 6.12 -0.11
CA ALA A 54 -8.15 7.16 -0.97
C ALA A 54 -6.67 6.97 -1.33
N GLY A 55 -6.00 5.92 -0.81
CA GLY A 55 -4.60 5.64 -1.05
C GLY A 55 -3.63 6.57 -0.33
N MET A 56 -4.09 7.32 0.67
CA MET A 56 -3.22 8.12 1.54
C MET A 56 -2.38 7.24 2.47
N THR A 57 -2.86 6.03 2.74
CA THR A 57 -2.15 4.97 3.46
C THR A 57 -2.23 3.66 2.66
N ASN A 58 -1.11 3.01 2.42
CA ASN A 58 -1.08 1.64 1.92
C ASN A 58 -1.01 0.67 3.11
N ASP A 59 -2.17 0.11 3.46
CA ASP A 59 -2.35 -0.83 4.56
C ASP A 59 -2.54 -2.28 4.08
N HIS A 60 -2.33 -2.55 2.79
CA HIS A 60 -2.27 -3.92 2.32
C HIS A 60 -1.24 -4.71 3.16
N LEU A 61 -1.59 -5.94 3.49
CA LEU A 61 -0.64 -6.83 4.17
C LEU A 61 0.53 -7.11 3.23
N VAL A 62 1.73 -7.33 3.78
CA VAL A 62 2.94 -7.56 2.96
C VAL A 62 2.85 -8.78 2.05
N HIS A 63 1.92 -9.70 2.31
CA HIS A 63 1.65 -10.89 1.50
C HIS A 63 0.43 -10.72 0.56
N CYS A 64 -0.19 -9.54 0.52
CA CYS A 64 -1.22 -9.22 -0.46
C CYS A 64 -0.57 -9.09 -1.84
N PHE A 65 -1.19 -9.70 -2.85
CA PHE A 65 -0.70 -9.67 -4.24
C PHE A 65 -0.53 -8.26 -4.82
N ARG A 66 -1.19 -7.24 -4.24
CA ARG A 66 -1.10 -5.84 -4.66
C ARG A 66 -0.16 -4.99 -3.82
N TRP A 67 0.42 -5.52 -2.74
CA TRP A 67 1.21 -4.71 -1.82
C TRP A 67 2.38 -4.05 -2.56
N GLU A 68 3.10 -4.83 -3.38
CA GLU A 68 4.24 -4.35 -4.16
C GLU A 68 3.84 -3.34 -5.24
N GLU A 69 2.77 -3.63 -5.99
CA GLU A 69 2.14 -2.71 -6.95
C GLU A 69 1.82 -1.37 -6.29
N CYS A 70 1.10 -1.38 -5.16
CA CYS A 70 0.72 -0.17 -4.44
C CYS A 70 1.94 0.58 -3.89
N VAL A 71 2.99 -0.11 -3.44
CA VAL A 71 4.26 0.52 -3.01
C VAL A 71 4.93 1.23 -4.19
N PHE A 72 4.95 0.60 -5.36
CA PHE A 72 5.56 1.15 -6.56
C PHE A 72 4.83 2.41 -7.04
N LEU A 73 3.50 2.34 -7.13
CA LEU A 73 2.66 3.49 -7.52
C LEU A 73 2.75 4.64 -6.51
N SER A 74 2.88 4.32 -5.23
CA SER A 74 3.05 5.34 -4.17
C SER A 74 4.33 6.17 -4.33
N ARG A 75 5.32 5.69 -5.10
CA ARG A 75 6.59 6.39 -5.37
C ARG A 75 6.53 7.30 -6.61
N GLY A 76 5.37 7.40 -7.27
CA GLY A 76 5.20 8.20 -8.48
C GLY A 76 5.78 7.55 -9.74
N LEU A 77 6.03 6.24 -9.69
CA LEU A 77 6.48 5.46 -10.84
C LEU A 77 5.26 5.00 -11.67
N GLN A 78 5.41 4.96 -12.99
CA GLN A 78 4.31 4.65 -13.91
C GLN A 78 3.96 3.15 -13.87
N LEU A 79 2.66 2.82 -14.03
CA LEU A 79 2.18 1.43 -14.13
C LEU A 79 2.94 0.61 -15.19
N GLU A 80 3.31 1.23 -16.31
CA GLU A 80 4.08 0.62 -17.38
C GLU A 80 5.48 0.18 -16.92
N GLN A 81 6.12 0.98 -16.06
CA GLN A 81 7.41 0.66 -15.46
C GLN A 81 7.27 -0.52 -14.47
N TYR A 82 6.20 -0.55 -13.68
CA TYR A 82 5.90 -1.68 -12.79
C TYR A 82 5.72 -2.98 -13.59
N ASN A 83 4.90 -2.94 -14.63
CA ASN A 83 4.59 -4.10 -15.45
C ASN A 83 5.82 -4.64 -16.18
N LYS A 84 6.72 -3.74 -16.61
CA LYS A 84 8.00 -4.13 -17.21
C LYS A 84 8.88 -4.88 -16.20
N VAL A 85 9.05 -4.33 -14.99
CA VAL A 85 9.82 -4.98 -13.92
C VAL A 85 9.21 -6.34 -13.55
N GLN A 86 7.89 -6.42 -13.38
CA GLN A 86 7.22 -7.69 -13.09
C GLN A 86 7.37 -8.72 -14.22
N ALA A 87 7.30 -8.31 -15.48
CA ALA A 87 7.51 -9.21 -16.62
C ALA A 87 8.96 -9.72 -16.69
N GLU A 88 9.93 -8.87 -16.38
CA GLU A 88 11.35 -9.24 -16.28
C GLU A 88 11.58 -10.24 -15.13
N ASP A 89 11.02 -9.99 -13.95
CA ASP A 89 11.11 -10.87 -12.78
C ASP A 89 10.42 -12.23 -12.99
N LEU A 90 9.32 -12.26 -13.75
CA LEU A 90 8.65 -13.50 -14.16
C LEU A 90 9.51 -14.29 -15.15
N GLY A 91 10.09 -13.62 -16.14
CA GLY A 91 10.98 -14.25 -17.11
C GLY A 91 12.26 -14.79 -16.47
N GLU A 92 12.80 -14.15 -15.44
CA GLU A 92 13.93 -14.68 -14.65
C GLU A 92 13.54 -15.91 -13.83
N ARG A 93 12.37 -15.90 -13.17
CA ARG A 93 11.88 -17.04 -12.40
C ARG A 93 11.55 -18.25 -13.28
N GLU A 94 11.02 -18.04 -14.47
CA GLU A 94 10.82 -19.10 -15.47
C GLU A 94 12.15 -19.68 -15.91
N ARG A 95 13.13 -18.83 -16.29
CA ARG A 95 14.49 -19.28 -16.65
C ARG A 95 15.17 -20.05 -15.51
N GLU A 96 15.08 -19.58 -14.27
CA GLU A 96 15.66 -20.25 -13.11
C GLU A 96 14.93 -21.56 -12.78
N GLY A 97 13.61 -21.59 -12.96
CA GLY A 97 12.77 -22.79 -12.83
C GLY A 97 13.13 -23.87 -13.85
N ASP A 98 13.36 -23.48 -15.11
CA ASP A 98 13.80 -24.36 -16.19
C ASP A 98 15.22 -24.89 -15.96
N VAL A 99 16.15 -24.02 -15.51
CA VAL A 99 17.51 -24.43 -15.13
C VAL A 99 17.47 -25.44 -13.97
N LYS A 100 16.68 -25.20 -12.93
CA LYS A 100 16.49 -26.16 -11.82
C LYS A 100 15.85 -27.47 -12.27
N ARG A 101 15.02 -27.45 -13.32
CA ARG A 101 14.38 -28.64 -13.89
C ARG A 101 15.35 -29.45 -14.77
N LEU A 102 16.28 -28.78 -15.44
CA LEU A 102 17.38 -29.40 -16.21
C LEU A 102 18.44 -30.05 -15.30
N ILE A 103 18.80 -29.40 -14.18
CA ILE A 103 19.81 -29.93 -13.23
C ILE A 103 19.27 -31.09 -12.36
N ARG A 104 17.94 -31.27 -12.27
CA ARG A 104 17.29 -32.35 -11.50
C ARG A 104 16.98 -33.62 -12.31
N GLN A 105 17.42 -33.72 -13.55
CA GLN A 105 17.28 -34.97 -14.32
C GLN A 105 18.37 -35.97 -13.87
N PRO A 106 18.03 -37.25 -13.69
CA PRO A 106 18.93 -38.28 -13.15
C PRO A 106 20.11 -38.60 -14.07
#